data_AF-A0A0A9D0Q7-F1
#
_entry.id   AF-A0A0A9D0Q7-F1
#
_cell.length_a   1.000
_cell.length_b   1.000
_cell.length_c   1.000
_cell.angle_alpha   90.00
_cell.angle_beta   90.00
_cell.angle_gamma   90.00
#
_symmetry.space_group_name_H-M   'P 1'
#
loop_
_entity.id
_entity.type
_entity.pdbx_description
1 polymer ?
#
loop_
_entity_poly.entity_id
_entity_poly.type
_entity_poly.pdbx_seq_one_letter_code
_entity_poly.pdbx_strand_id
1 'polypeptide(L)'
;MANCFYDLQFVHSRSLYFCRYNDMDPKIRHHYEVIQEGSPCHIYFDLEFDTRLNMNRDADEMVDILVSIIFSALRDKYSIEGHEEWITELDSSTEGLFSNCSSACIRS
;
A
#
# COMPACT_ATOMS: atom_id res chain seq x y z
N MET A 1 18.91 16.55 26.34
CA MET A 1 18.35 16.73 24.98
C MET A 1 19.27 16.03 24.01
N ALA A 2 18.94 14.80 23.63
CA ALA A 2 19.70 14.04 22.65
C ALA A 2 18.73 13.59 21.57
N ASN A 3 19.05 14.03 20.34
CA ASN A 3 18.77 13.39 19.05
C ASN A 3 17.31 13.15 18.68
N CYS A 4 16.70 14.18 18.07
CA CYS A 4 15.46 14.05 17.28
C CYS A 4 15.73 14.14 15.76
N PHE A 5 16.98 13.96 15.35
CA PHE A 5 17.41 13.89 13.95
C PHE A 5 18.34 12.66 13.86
N TYR A 6 18.21 11.85 12.81
CA TYR A 6 18.85 10.53 12.57
C TYR A 6 18.12 9.30 13.16
N ASP A 7 16.98 8.93 12.58
CA ASP A 7 16.52 7.52 12.66
C ASP A 7 15.92 7.03 11.31
N LEU A 8 16.39 7.60 10.20
CA LEU A 8 16.17 7.06 8.85
C LEU A 8 17.36 6.19 8.48
N GLN A 9 17.41 4.95 8.99
CA GLN A 9 18.06 3.78 8.36
C GLN A 9 18.00 2.55 9.29
N PHE A 10 16.79 2.02 9.54
CA PHE A 10 16.68 0.62 9.95
C PHE A 10 17.03 -0.27 8.73
N VAL A 11 18.32 -0.53 8.51
CA VAL A 11 18.78 -1.49 7.48
C VAL A 11 18.85 -2.87 8.13
N HIS A 12 17.71 -3.54 8.14
CA HIS A 12 17.61 -4.95 8.55
C HIS A 12 16.99 -5.78 7.44
N SER A 13 17.28 -7.08 7.43
CA SER A 13 16.48 -8.01 6.64
C SER A 13 15.03 -7.93 7.10
N ARG A 14 14.09 -8.18 6.17
CA ARG A 14 12.64 -8.11 6.45
C ARG A 14 12.22 -8.95 7.67
N SER A 15 12.85 -10.12 7.86
CA SER A 15 12.61 -10.99 9.01
C SER A 15 13.05 -10.37 10.34
N LEU A 16 14.27 -9.82 10.40
CA LEU A 16 14.78 -9.16 11.60
C LEU A 16 14.00 -7.90 11.93
N TYR A 17 13.60 -7.13 10.91
CA TYR A 17 12.72 -5.98 11.08
C TYR A 17 11.40 -6.39 11.73
N PHE A 18 10.72 -7.40 11.19
CA PHE A 18 9.41 -7.82 11.68
C PHE A 18 9.47 -8.39 13.12
N CYS A 19 10.50 -9.17 13.45
CA CYS A 19 10.73 -9.64 14.81
C CYS A 19 10.82 -8.48 15.80
N ARG A 20 11.65 -7.47 15.49
CA ARG A 20 11.81 -6.30 16.38
C ARG A 20 10.56 -5.43 16.43
N TYR A 21 9.91 -5.22 15.28
CA TYR A 21 8.70 -4.41 15.17
C TYR A 21 7.56 -4.94 16.04
N ASN A 22 7.37 -6.26 16.08
CA ASN A 22 6.34 -6.88 16.92
C ASN A 22 6.56 -6.68 18.42
N ASP A 23 7.82 -6.58 18.84
CA ASP A 23 8.21 -6.39 20.23
C ASP A 23 8.23 -4.89 20.66
N MET A 24 8.12 -3.94 19.73
CA MET A 24 8.15 -2.50 20.03
C MET A 24 6.83 -1.99 20.62
N ASP A 25 6.88 -0.89 21.39
CA ASP A 25 5.68 -0.19 21.85
C ASP A 25 4.84 0.28 20.63
N PRO A 26 3.53 -0.05 20.55
CA PRO A 26 2.66 0.40 19.46
C PRO A 26 2.71 1.90 19.17
N LYS A 27 2.97 2.75 20.18
CA LYS A 27 2.99 4.22 20.04
C LYS A 27 4.15 4.75 19.21
N ILE A 28 5.18 3.93 18.95
CA ILE A 28 6.36 4.33 18.17
C ILE A 28 6.46 3.57 16.85
N ARG A 29 5.42 2.82 16.45
CA ARG A 29 5.41 2.01 15.23
C ARG A 29 5.08 2.81 13.96
N HIS A 30 5.68 4.00 13.82
CA HIS A 30 5.52 4.87 12.65
C HIS A 30 6.68 4.66 11.67
N HIS A 31 6.74 3.47 11.08
CA HIS A 31 7.78 3.10 10.11
C HIS A 31 7.24 3.11 8.69
N TYR A 32 8.07 3.55 7.75
CA TYR A 32 7.75 3.60 6.32
C TYR A 32 8.77 2.79 5.52
N GLU A 33 8.29 2.11 4.48
CA GLU A 33 9.16 1.47 3.49
C GLU A 33 9.72 2.55 2.56
N VAL A 34 11.03 2.47 2.29
CA VAL A 34 11.69 3.34 1.31
C VAL A 34 11.86 2.55 0.02
N ILE A 35 11.09 2.92 -1.01
CA ILE A 35 11.24 2.34 -2.36
C ILE A 35 12.47 2.97 -3.02
N GLN A 36 13.45 2.14 -3.36
CA GLN A 36 14.70 2.60 -3.94
C GLN A 36 14.53 2.94 -5.42
N GLU A 37 15.03 4.10 -5.82
CA GLU A 37 15.08 4.51 -7.22
C GLU A 37 15.96 3.55 -8.04
N GLY A 38 15.48 3.17 -9.23
CA GLY A 38 16.21 2.29 -10.16
C GLY A 38 16.18 0.80 -9.80
N SER A 39 15.51 0.42 -8.71
CA SER A 39 15.30 -0.98 -8.33
C SER A 39 13.94 -1.48 -8.83
N PRO A 40 13.82 -2.77 -9.24
CA PRO A 40 12.52 -3.38 -9.50
C PRO A 40 11.63 -3.27 -8.25
N CYS A 41 10.37 -2.88 -8.44
CA CYS A 41 9.38 -2.76 -7.39
C CYS A 41 8.02 -3.26 -7.88
N HIS A 42 7.13 -3.57 -6.94
CA HIS A 42 5.74 -3.85 -7.27
C HIS A 42 5.00 -2.55 -7.62
N ILE A 43 3.86 -2.69 -8.29
CA ILE A 43 2.98 -1.56 -8.56
C ILE A 43 2.13 -1.34 -7.32
N TYR A 44 2.18 -0.13 -6.77
CA TYR A 44 1.38 0.31 -5.63
C TYR A 44 0.43 1.42 -6.06
N PHE A 45 -0.83 1.31 -5.68
CA PHE A 45 -1.80 2.40 -5.79
C PHE A 45 -2.18 2.85 -4.39
N ASP A 46 -2.12 4.15 -4.15
CA ASP A 46 -2.70 4.79 -2.97
C ASP A 46 -4.02 5.41 -3.39
N LEU A 47 -5.12 4.85 -2.91
CA LEU A 47 -6.47 5.21 -3.33
C LEU A 47 -7.16 5.89 -2.18
N GLU A 48 -7.49 7.18 -2.31
CA GLU A 48 -8.21 7.92 -1.29
C GLU A 48 -9.33 8.75 -1.92
N PHE A 49 -10.51 8.76 -1.29
CA PHE A 49 -11.60 9.64 -1.71
C PHE A 49 -12.45 10.07 -0.51
N ASP A 50 -13.05 11.27 -0.60
CA ASP A 50 -13.98 11.77 0.43
C ASP A 50 -15.37 11.16 0.22
N THR A 51 -15.80 10.30 1.14
CA THR A 51 -17.11 9.63 1.06
C THR A 51 -18.28 10.60 1.18
N ARG A 52 -18.11 11.76 1.83
CA ARG A 52 -19.19 12.76 1.99
C ARG A 52 -19.53 13.43 0.66
N LEU A 53 -18.53 13.59 -0.20
CA LEU A 53 -18.71 14.12 -1.55
C LEU A 53 -19.13 13.02 -2.55
N ASN A 54 -18.98 11.75 -2.15
CA ASN A 54 -19.16 10.57 -3.01
C ASN A 54 -20.10 9.54 -2.36
N MET A 55 -21.17 9.97 -1.69
CA MET A 55 -22.06 9.12 -0.89
C MET A 55 -22.72 7.96 -1.67
N ASN A 56 -22.75 8.05 -3.00
CA ASN A 56 -23.32 7.04 -3.90
C ASN A 56 -22.25 6.21 -4.62
N ARG A 57 -20.98 6.29 -4.21
CA ARG A 57 -19.88 5.52 -4.81
C ARG A 57 -19.50 4.40 -3.87
N ASP A 58 -19.47 3.19 -4.42
CA ASP A 58 -18.95 2.02 -3.75
C ASP A 58 -17.43 1.98 -3.91
N ALA A 59 -16.71 1.89 -2.79
CA ALA A 59 -15.25 1.87 -2.78
C ALA A 59 -14.72 0.62 -3.48
N ASP A 60 -15.34 -0.52 -3.20
CA ASP A 60 -14.89 -1.82 -3.65
C ASP A 60 -15.11 -1.93 -5.16
N GLU A 61 -16.26 -1.46 -5.65
CA GLU A 61 -16.54 -1.39 -7.10
C GLU A 61 -15.51 -0.53 -7.84
N MET A 62 -15.07 0.58 -7.26
CA MET A 62 -14.05 1.44 -7.87
C MET A 62 -12.68 0.75 -7.94
N VAL A 63 -12.31 0.00 -6.90
CA VAL A 63 -11.07 -0.80 -6.88
C VAL A 63 -11.13 -1.91 -7.93
N ASP A 64 -12.25 -2.63 -8.02
CA ASP A 64 -12.45 -3.70 -9.01
C ASP A 64 -12.32 -3.19 -10.46
N ILE A 65 -12.93 -2.04 -10.74
CA ILE A 65 -12.82 -1.38 -12.05
C ILE A 65 -11.36 -1.00 -12.33
N LEU A 66 -10.65 -0.44 -11.35
CA LEU A 66 -9.25 -0.07 -11.51
C LEU A 66 -8.37 -1.30 -11.78
N VAL A 67 -8.51 -2.37 -11.00
CA VAL A 67 -7.77 -3.63 -11.17
C VAL A 67 -8.02 -4.20 -12.57
N SER A 68 -9.28 -4.22 -13.02
CA SER A 68 -9.65 -4.70 -14.35
C SER A 68 -8.96 -3.90 -15.47
N ILE A 69 -8.90 -2.57 -15.34
CA ILE A 69 -8.20 -1.70 -16.29
C ILE A 69 -6.70 -2.00 -16.29
N ILE A 70 -6.09 -2.18 -15.13
CA ILE A 70 -4.66 -2.47 -15.02
C ILE A 70 -4.33 -3.82 -15.65
N PHE A 71 -5.12 -4.87 -15.38
CA PHE A 71 -4.93 -6.18 -15.99
C PHE A 71 -5.08 -6.13 -17.51
N SER A 72 -6.05 -5.37 -18.04
CA SER A 72 -6.12 -5.14 -19.49
C SER A 72 -4.86 -4.45 -20.00
N ALA A 73 -4.38 -3.40 -19.33
CA ALA A 73 -3.18 -2.69 -19.75
C ALA A 73 -1.91 -3.56 -19.69
N LEU A 74 -1.79 -4.43 -18.69
CA LEU A 74 -0.69 -5.39 -18.56
C LEU A 74 -0.72 -6.43 -19.69
N ARG A 75 -1.89 -6.97 -20.00
CA ARG A 75 -2.07 -7.90 -21.12
C ARG A 75 -1.75 -7.22 -22.45
N ASP A 76 -2.24 -6.01 -22.68
CA ASP A 76 -2.12 -5.34 -23.97
C ASP A 76 -0.69 -4.87 -24.24
N LYS A 77 0.04 -4.39 -23.22
CA LYS A 77 1.41 -3.88 -23.38
C LYS A 77 2.50 -4.93 -23.21
N TYR A 78 2.29 -5.90 -22.31
CA TYR A 78 3.32 -6.83 -21.89
C TYR A 78 2.94 -8.30 -22.07
N SER A 79 1.71 -8.59 -22.54
CA SER A 79 1.19 -9.95 -22.69
C SER A 79 1.20 -10.74 -21.38
N ILE A 80 1.01 -10.05 -20.26
CA ILE A 80 0.90 -10.63 -18.92
C ILE A 80 -0.59 -10.81 -18.61
N GLU A 81 -1.01 -12.03 -18.28
CA GLU A 81 -2.34 -12.31 -17.75
C GLU A 81 -2.36 -12.03 -16.25
N GLY A 82 -3.20 -11.08 -15.82
CA GLY A 82 -3.35 -10.75 -14.41
C GLY A 82 -4.18 -11.79 -13.65
N HIS A 83 -3.78 -12.06 -12.41
CA HIS A 83 -4.51 -12.93 -11.49
C HIS A 83 -4.86 -12.17 -10.20
N GLU A 84 -6.05 -12.40 -9.66
CA GLU A 84 -6.51 -11.77 -8.41
C GLU A 84 -5.57 -12.09 -7.23
N GLU A 85 -4.91 -13.26 -7.23
CA GLU A 85 -3.91 -13.64 -6.22
C GLU A 85 -2.70 -12.71 -6.15
N TRP A 86 -2.45 -11.91 -7.20
CA TRP A 86 -1.37 -10.93 -7.23
C TRP A 86 -1.73 -9.64 -6.51
N ILE A 87 -3.02 -9.43 -6.24
CA ILE A 87 -3.54 -8.24 -5.57
C ILE A 87 -3.43 -8.46 -4.06
N THR A 88 -2.76 -7.53 -3.39
CA THR A 88 -2.84 -7.39 -1.93
C THR A 88 -3.50 -6.06 -1.62
N GLU A 89 -4.68 -6.12 -1.02
CA GLU A 89 -5.41 -4.95 -0.51
C GLU A 89 -5.05 -4.71 0.96
N LEU A 90 -4.69 -3.48 1.30
CA LEU A 90 -4.53 -3.03 2.68
C LEU A 90 -5.58 -1.95 2.96
N ASP A 91 -6.39 -2.18 3.99
CA ASP A 91 -7.39 -1.22 4.46
C ASP A 91 -6.86 -0.49 5.70
N SER A 92 -6.86 0.85 5.65
CA SER A 92 -6.49 1.71 6.78
C SER A 92 -7.59 2.71 7.17
N SER A 93 -8.85 2.42 6.81
CA SER A 93 -10.02 3.25 7.09
C SER A 93 -10.18 3.52 8.60
N THR A 94 -10.44 4.78 8.97
CA THR A 94 -10.69 5.19 10.37
C THR A 94 -12.12 5.71 10.53
N GLU A 95 -12.83 5.29 11.58
CA GLU A 95 -14.13 5.86 11.94
C GLU A 95 -13.98 7.35 12.29
N GLY A 96 -14.40 8.24 11.39
CA GLY A 96 -14.43 9.70 11.62
C GLY A 96 -13.56 10.56 10.70
N LEU A 97 -12.68 9.93 9.92
CA LEU A 97 -12.01 10.50 8.74
C LEU A 97 -12.17 9.45 7.65
N PHE A 98 -13.30 9.53 6.95
CA PHE A 98 -13.69 8.53 5.94
C PHE A 98 -12.79 8.67 4.70
N SER A 99 -11.62 8.07 4.82
CA SER A 99 -10.64 7.84 3.77
C SER A 99 -10.50 6.33 3.69
N ASN A 100 -11.17 5.68 2.74
CA ASN A 100 -10.88 4.28 2.45
C ASN A 100 -9.57 4.27 1.68
N CYS A 101 -8.45 4.27 2.40
CA CYS A 101 -7.12 4.05 1.82
C CYS A 101 -6.98 2.56 1.57
N SER A 102 -7.32 2.15 0.34
CA SER A 102 -7.12 0.80 -0.18
C SER A 102 -5.83 0.81 -0.97
N SER A 103 -4.73 0.36 -0.36
CA SER A 103 -3.49 0.22 -1.11
C SER A 103 -3.51 -1.11 -1.86
N ALA A 104 -3.53 -1.08 -3.19
CA ALA A 104 -3.44 -2.29 -4.01
C ALA A 104 -1.99 -2.49 -4.45
N CYS A 105 -1.39 -3.62 -4.04
CA CYS A 105 -0.07 -4.05 -4.52
C CYS A 105 -0.26 -5.16 -5.56
N ILE A 106 0.25 -4.98 -6.79
CA ILE A 106 0.31 -6.03 -7.80
C ILE A 106 1.69 -6.68 -7.75
N ARG A 107 1.75 -7.95 -7.33
CA ARG A 107 2.97 -8.75 -7.36
C ARG A 107 3.06 -9.50 -8.69
N SER A 108 3.80 -8.93 -9.65
CA SER A 108 4.22 -9.62 -10.88
C SER A 108 5.49 -10.44 -10.66
#